data_AF-A0A519J3F5-F1
#
_entry.id   AF-A0A519J3F5-F1
#
_cell.length_a   1.000
_cell.length_b   1.000
_cell.length_c   1.000
_cell.angle_alpha   90.00
_cell.angle_beta   90.00
_cell.angle_gamma   90.00
#
_symmetry.space_group_name_H-M   'P 1'
#
loop_
_entity.id
_entity.type
_entity.pdbx_description
1 polymer ?
#
loop_
_entity_poly.entity_id
_entity_poly.type
_entity_poly.pdbx_seq_one_letter_code
_entity_poly.pdbx_strand_id
1 'polypeptide(L)'
;MNKPVIACLGNCQSGAIRGILLAIPEVKERFDVLFTRRPQDFAAMRDRVAVVVQQATHSWDDFTVADLPTGATHIRYPAALINYPWPLIPFQRRVKERTARDAHFPYTICDALVDELRAKGVPKESLLDAYFSVDVTKRFPLERLRRINEAKARQIDALSDFPIWDQMQVGQSMRTANHPNGPLLSYMVAQIIERLPLADVAAAQEEAAARVTDYGIQPVEAPVHPQVADALGLEWAKERKWTFWLEGDFTFEERLLRLYDMSYNEAFQEGRDKLAKGEEAIHSFEQASRELPDSAMVHAFYATALIKAGRWSEAADVRGRIWKLDPSDTNRTRYWTALRRAKRMDEADAILAANDGSPSQTNAIAPVS
;
A
#
# COMPACT_ATOMS: atom_id res chain seq x y z
N MET A 1 -27.58 -19.20 -10.26
CA MET A 1 -28.17 -18.39 -9.17
C MET A 1 -27.18 -17.29 -8.82
N ASN A 2 -27.67 -16.11 -8.44
CA ASN A 2 -26.79 -15.02 -8.00
C ASN A 2 -26.13 -15.39 -6.67
N LYS A 3 -24.83 -15.17 -6.53
CA LYS A 3 -24.08 -15.47 -5.30
C LYS A 3 -24.49 -14.49 -4.18
N PRO A 4 -24.43 -14.91 -2.89
CA PRO A 4 -24.48 -13.99 -1.77
C PRO A 4 -23.34 -12.96 -1.86
N VAL A 5 -23.53 -11.80 -1.24
CA VAL A 5 -22.63 -10.65 -1.33
C VAL A 5 -21.84 -10.48 -0.04
N ILE A 6 -20.52 -10.27 -0.17
CA ILE A 6 -19.68 -9.66 0.87
C ILE A 6 -19.53 -8.18 0.53
N ALA A 7 -20.08 -7.32 1.37
CA ALA A 7 -20.05 -5.88 1.24
C ALA A 7 -18.88 -5.29 2.05
N CYS A 8 -17.81 -4.86 1.38
CA CYS A 8 -16.69 -4.17 2.00
C CYS A 8 -16.94 -2.66 2.03
N LEU A 9 -17.09 -2.10 3.23
CA LEU A 9 -17.44 -0.70 3.49
C LEU A 9 -16.28 0.05 4.15
N GLY A 10 -15.84 1.14 3.51
CA GLY A 10 -14.86 2.06 4.09
C GLY A 10 -13.98 2.72 3.04
N ASN A 11 -12.73 3.02 3.41
CA ASN A 11 -11.80 3.78 2.58
C ASN A 11 -10.93 2.88 1.66
N CYS A 12 -9.78 3.40 1.22
CA CYS A 12 -8.83 2.65 0.40
C CYS A 12 -8.39 1.30 1.01
N GLN A 13 -8.34 1.18 2.34
CA GLN A 13 -8.03 -0.06 3.04
C GLN A 13 -9.08 -1.13 2.76
N SER A 14 -10.39 -0.79 2.76
CA SER A 14 -11.45 -1.75 2.41
C SER A 14 -11.37 -2.18 0.96
N GLY A 15 -10.93 -1.29 0.06
CA GLY A 15 -10.66 -1.62 -1.34
C GLY A 15 -9.55 -2.66 -1.49
N ALA A 16 -8.45 -2.50 -0.75
CA ALA A 16 -7.35 -3.47 -0.72
C ALA A 16 -7.80 -4.83 -0.13
N ILE A 17 -8.50 -4.81 1.01
CA ILE A 17 -9.09 -6.01 1.64
C ILE A 17 -10.01 -6.74 0.65
N ARG A 18 -10.90 -6.01 -0.04
CA ARG A 18 -11.77 -6.58 -1.08
C ARG A 18 -10.98 -7.26 -2.20
N GLY A 19 -9.86 -6.67 -2.63
CA GLY A 19 -8.98 -7.25 -3.64
C GLY A 19 -8.39 -8.58 -3.18
N ILE A 20 -7.89 -8.64 -1.94
CA ILE A 20 -7.30 -9.84 -1.34
C ILE A 20 -8.38 -10.93 -1.17
N LEU A 21 -9.56 -10.58 -0.66
CA LEU A 21 -10.67 -11.54 -0.49
C LEU A 21 -11.07 -12.21 -1.82
N LEU A 22 -11.07 -11.46 -2.93
CA LEU A 22 -11.41 -12.03 -4.24
C LEU A 22 -10.34 -12.96 -4.84
N ALA A 23 -9.11 -12.89 -4.33
CA ALA A 23 -8.05 -13.78 -4.74
C ALA A 23 -8.23 -15.18 -4.12
N ILE A 24 -8.95 -15.28 -2.99
CA ILE A 24 -9.22 -16.55 -2.31
C ILE A 24 -10.19 -17.39 -3.14
N PRO A 25 -9.82 -18.62 -3.56
CA PRO A 25 -10.66 -19.48 -4.39
C PRO A 25 -12.06 -19.70 -3.85
N GLU A 26 -12.17 -20.05 -2.56
CA GLU A 26 -13.45 -20.34 -1.92
C GLU A 26 -14.36 -19.10 -1.89
N VAL A 27 -13.80 -17.92 -1.58
CA VAL A 27 -14.55 -16.66 -1.58
C VAL A 27 -15.05 -16.35 -2.99
N LYS A 28 -14.17 -16.47 -4.00
CA LYS A 28 -14.52 -16.23 -5.41
C LYS A 28 -15.59 -17.19 -5.92
N GLU A 29 -15.57 -18.44 -5.47
CA GLU A 29 -16.59 -19.42 -5.84
C GLU A 29 -17.94 -19.11 -5.20
N ARG A 30 -17.96 -18.78 -3.91
CA ARG A 30 -19.18 -18.67 -3.10
C ARG A 30 -19.81 -17.29 -3.05
N PHE A 31 -19.04 -16.21 -3.23
CA PHE A 31 -19.50 -14.85 -2.99
C PHE A 31 -19.21 -13.90 -4.15
N ASP A 32 -20.07 -12.89 -4.29
CA ASP A 32 -19.72 -11.64 -4.97
C ASP A 32 -19.14 -10.67 -3.93
N VAL A 33 -17.95 -10.11 -4.18
CA VAL A 33 -17.30 -9.18 -3.23
C VAL A 33 -17.29 -7.77 -3.80
N LEU A 34 -17.97 -6.88 -3.11
CA LEU A 34 -18.17 -5.50 -3.53
C LEU A 34 -17.46 -4.54 -2.57
N PHE A 35 -16.96 -3.43 -3.12
CA PHE A 35 -16.38 -2.34 -2.35
C PHE A 35 -17.18 -1.07 -2.61
N THR A 36 -17.54 -0.35 -1.56
CA THR A 36 -18.07 1.00 -1.69
C THR A 36 -17.68 1.87 -0.50
N ARG A 37 -17.69 3.18 -0.75
CA ARG A 37 -17.62 4.24 0.27
C ARG A 37 -19.01 4.70 0.72
N ARG A 38 -20.08 4.16 0.13
CA ARG A 38 -21.46 4.64 0.27
C ARG A 38 -22.41 3.46 0.42
N PRO A 39 -22.98 3.19 1.61
CA PRO A 39 -23.86 2.05 1.84
C PRO A 39 -25.09 2.04 0.94
N GLN A 40 -25.58 3.20 0.53
CA GLN A 40 -26.69 3.31 -0.41
C GLN A 40 -26.42 2.62 -1.77
N ASP A 41 -25.15 2.42 -2.14
CA ASP A 41 -24.80 1.66 -3.33
C ASP A 41 -25.21 0.18 -3.23
N PHE A 42 -25.53 -0.31 -2.03
CA PHE A 42 -26.04 -1.66 -1.79
C PHE A 42 -27.56 -1.77 -1.76
N ALA A 43 -28.31 -0.67 -1.86
CA ALA A 43 -29.78 -0.70 -1.74
C ALA A 43 -30.43 -1.72 -2.71
N ALA A 44 -29.95 -1.79 -3.95
CA ALA A 44 -30.46 -2.72 -4.97
C ALA A 44 -30.02 -4.19 -4.78
N MET A 45 -29.06 -4.45 -3.89
CA MET A 45 -28.50 -5.78 -3.63
C MET A 45 -28.69 -6.21 -2.17
N ARG A 46 -29.46 -5.43 -1.39
CA ARG A 46 -29.65 -5.60 0.05
C ARG A 46 -29.98 -7.04 0.40
N ASP A 47 -30.98 -7.64 -0.25
CA ASP A 47 -31.45 -9.01 0.01
C ASP A 47 -30.39 -10.10 -0.24
N ARG A 48 -29.29 -9.77 -0.92
CA ARG A 48 -28.19 -10.70 -1.20
C ARG A 48 -27.00 -10.53 -0.26
N VAL A 49 -26.94 -9.46 0.53
CA VAL A 49 -25.83 -9.18 1.45
C VAL A 49 -25.85 -10.21 2.57
N ALA A 50 -24.87 -11.11 2.55
CA ALA A 50 -24.68 -12.14 3.58
C ALA A 50 -23.62 -11.74 4.61
N VAL A 51 -22.64 -10.94 4.20
CA VAL A 51 -21.57 -10.45 5.08
C VAL A 51 -21.33 -8.97 4.81
N VAL A 52 -21.13 -8.21 5.88
CA VAL A 52 -20.67 -6.82 5.83
C VAL A 52 -19.34 -6.71 6.54
N VAL A 53 -18.32 -6.27 5.82
CA VAL A 53 -16.98 -5.98 6.35
C VAL A 53 -16.83 -4.47 6.40
N GLN A 54 -17.02 -3.89 7.57
CA GLN A 54 -17.11 -2.45 7.77
C GLN A 54 -15.91 -1.90 8.54
N GLN A 55 -15.32 -0.84 7.99
CA GLN A 55 -14.28 -0.09 8.67
C GLN A 55 -14.87 0.80 9.79
N ALA A 56 -14.33 0.70 11.00
CA ALA A 56 -14.64 1.57 12.12
C ALA A 56 -13.77 2.84 12.08
N THR A 57 -14.39 4.02 12.28
CA THR A 57 -13.72 5.33 12.28
C THR A 57 -14.46 6.33 13.17
N HIS A 58 -13.81 7.45 13.54
CA HIS A 58 -14.43 8.56 14.30
C HIS A 58 -15.25 9.55 13.46
N SER A 59 -15.03 9.62 12.14
CA SER A 59 -15.47 10.74 11.30
C SER A 59 -16.52 10.39 10.25
N TRP A 60 -16.93 9.13 10.23
CA TRP A 60 -18.02 8.68 9.41
C TRP A 60 -19.14 8.51 10.42
N ASP A 61 -20.10 9.45 10.44
CA ASP A 61 -21.34 9.28 11.20
C ASP A 61 -21.76 7.83 11.05
N ASP A 62 -21.78 7.10 12.16
CA ASP A 62 -21.82 5.64 12.18
C ASP A 62 -22.76 5.15 11.09
N PHE A 63 -22.21 4.51 10.06
CA PHE A 63 -23.04 3.87 9.05
C PHE A 63 -23.99 2.95 9.80
N THR A 64 -25.24 3.36 9.90
CA THR A 64 -26.19 2.69 10.77
C THR A 64 -26.57 1.40 10.10
N VAL A 65 -26.00 0.32 10.65
CA VAL A 65 -26.33 -1.09 10.45
C VAL A 65 -27.83 -1.39 10.51
N ALA A 66 -28.64 -0.43 10.98
CA ALA A 66 -30.10 -0.45 10.92
C ALA A 66 -30.65 -0.78 9.51
N ASP A 67 -29.86 -0.57 8.46
CA ASP A 67 -30.22 -0.94 7.08
C ASP A 67 -29.64 -2.27 6.56
N LEU A 68 -29.00 -3.09 7.38
CA LEU A 68 -28.55 -4.42 6.95
C LEU A 68 -29.71 -5.43 6.92
N PRO A 69 -29.70 -6.42 6.02
CA PRO A 69 -30.66 -7.52 6.06
C PRO A 69 -30.55 -8.29 7.37
N THR A 70 -31.71 -8.67 7.92
CA THR A 70 -31.77 -9.54 9.11
C THR A 70 -31.01 -10.84 8.84
N GLY A 71 -29.98 -11.12 9.66
CA GLY A 71 -29.18 -12.36 9.56
C GLY A 71 -27.84 -12.22 8.80
N ALA A 72 -27.50 -11.05 8.26
CA ALA A 72 -26.17 -10.83 7.70
C ALA A 72 -25.09 -10.84 8.79
N THR A 73 -23.95 -11.50 8.53
CA THR A 73 -22.77 -11.44 9.40
C THR A 73 -22.16 -10.04 9.30
N HIS A 74 -21.93 -9.39 10.44
CA HIS A 74 -21.31 -8.07 10.46
C HIS A 74 -19.93 -8.15 11.12
N ILE A 75 -18.90 -7.74 10.39
CA ILE A 75 -17.51 -7.72 10.80
C ILE A 75 -17.05 -6.26 10.80
N ARG A 76 -16.77 -5.69 11.96
CA ARG A 76 -16.17 -4.38 12.12
C ARG A 76 -14.67 -4.51 12.32
N TYR A 77 -13.90 -3.77 11.54
CA TYR A 77 -12.44 -3.74 11.65
C TYR A 77 -11.93 -2.30 11.78
N PRO A 78 -10.83 -2.07 12.52
CA PRO A 78 -10.36 -0.73 12.82
C PRO A 78 -9.71 -0.08 11.59
N ALA A 79 -9.92 1.22 11.41
CA ALA A 79 -9.12 1.99 10.46
C ALA A 79 -7.69 2.16 10.97
N ALA A 80 -6.71 1.70 10.19
CA ALA A 80 -5.30 1.95 10.46
C ALA A 80 -4.97 3.42 10.13
N LEU A 81 -4.88 4.26 11.16
CA LEU A 81 -4.62 5.70 11.02
C LEU A 81 -3.74 6.21 12.17
N ILE A 82 -2.54 6.68 11.86
CA ILE A 82 -1.65 7.41 12.77
C ILE A 82 -0.97 8.55 12.05
N ASN A 83 -0.80 9.70 12.69
CA ASN A 83 -0.07 10.83 12.08
C ASN A 83 1.11 11.34 12.90
N TYR A 84 1.33 10.81 14.10
CA TYR A 84 2.41 11.28 14.98
C TYR A 84 3.84 11.10 14.42
N PRO A 85 4.16 10.11 13.55
CA PRO A 85 5.47 10.06 12.90
C PRO A 85 5.65 11.14 11.81
N TRP A 86 4.56 11.73 11.34
CA TRP A 86 4.54 12.62 10.17
C TRP A 86 3.86 13.96 10.47
N PRO A 87 4.34 14.74 11.47
CA PRO A 87 3.69 15.98 11.88
C PRO A 87 3.70 17.07 10.79
N LEU A 88 4.59 16.96 9.80
CA LEU A 88 4.72 17.86 8.66
C LEU A 88 3.81 17.50 7.48
N ILE A 89 3.17 16.33 7.48
CA ILE A 89 2.25 15.92 6.41
C ILE A 89 0.86 16.49 6.70
N PRO A 90 0.31 17.36 5.82
CA PRO A 90 -0.91 18.07 6.12
C PRO A 90 -2.16 17.20 5.87
N PHE A 91 -2.42 16.24 6.77
CA PHE A 91 -3.53 15.28 6.66
C PHE A 91 -4.94 15.92 6.58
N GLN A 92 -5.07 17.19 6.99
CA GLN A 92 -6.33 17.94 7.03
C GLN A 92 -6.37 19.18 6.13
N ARG A 93 -5.27 19.57 5.47
CA ARG A 93 -5.38 20.60 4.45
C ARG A 93 -6.02 19.95 3.23
N ARG A 94 -7.34 20.10 3.11
CA ARG A 94 -7.96 20.22 1.79
C ARG A 94 -7.22 21.38 1.12
N VAL A 95 -6.19 21.06 0.34
CA VAL A 95 -5.61 22.03 -0.60
C VAL A 95 -6.77 22.36 -1.53
N LYS A 96 -7.43 23.50 -1.28
CA LYS A 96 -8.62 23.93 -2.02
C LYS A 96 -8.33 24.14 -3.50
N GLU A 97 -7.05 24.23 -3.85
CA GLU A 97 -6.52 24.45 -5.20
C GLU A 97 -5.40 23.43 -5.47
N ARG A 98 -5.76 22.17 -5.77
CA ARG A 98 -4.79 21.27 -6.43
C ARG A 98 -4.67 21.73 -7.88
N THR A 99 -3.49 22.16 -8.28
CA THR A 99 -3.15 22.37 -9.68
C THR A 99 -3.09 21.02 -10.41
N ALA A 100 -3.10 21.01 -11.75
CA ALA A 100 -2.86 19.80 -12.53
C ALA A 100 -1.51 19.14 -12.17
N ARG A 101 -0.51 19.95 -11.81
CA ARG A 101 0.80 19.50 -11.32
C ARG A 101 0.71 18.78 -9.97
N ASP A 102 -0.20 19.20 -9.10
CA ASP A 102 -0.44 18.56 -7.80
C ASP A 102 -1.22 17.24 -7.92
N ALA A 103 -1.87 16.98 -9.06
CA ALA A 103 -2.69 15.79 -9.26
C ALA A 103 -1.86 14.50 -9.12
N HIS A 104 -0.60 14.54 -9.56
CA HIS A 104 0.33 13.41 -9.55
C HIS A 104 0.92 13.11 -8.17
N PHE A 105 0.86 14.00 -7.18
CA PHE A 105 1.39 13.72 -5.84
C PHE A 105 0.24 13.57 -4.84
N PRO A 106 -0.02 12.37 -4.27
CA PRO A 106 -1.06 12.22 -3.27
C PRO A 106 -0.75 13.09 -2.04
N TYR A 107 -1.79 13.59 -1.38
CA TYR A 107 -1.64 14.40 -0.16
C TYR A 107 -0.85 13.69 0.94
N THR A 108 -0.80 12.36 0.90
CA THR A 108 -0.06 11.50 1.84
C THR A 108 1.46 11.59 1.70
N ILE A 109 1.97 12.30 0.67
CA ILE A 109 3.41 12.51 0.47
C ILE A 109 3.85 13.98 0.45
N CYS A 110 2.94 14.93 0.66
CA CYS A 110 3.29 16.35 0.77
C CYS A 110 4.08 16.65 2.06
N ASP A 111 4.78 17.78 2.09
CA ASP A 111 5.50 18.27 3.27
C ASP A 111 5.22 19.77 3.46
N ALA A 112 4.58 20.12 4.57
CA ALA A 112 4.15 21.49 4.83
C ALA A 112 5.33 22.45 5.07
N LEU A 113 6.50 21.96 5.49
CA LEU A 113 7.69 22.79 5.65
C LEU A 113 8.33 23.10 4.30
N VAL A 114 8.36 22.13 3.37
CA VAL A 114 8.78 22.39 1.98
C VAL A 114 7.89 23.47 1.35
N ASP A 115 6.57 23.36 1.51
CA ASP A 115 5.62 24.37 1.01
C ASP A 115 5.87 25.75 1.61
N GLU A 116 6.14 25.82 2.92
CA GLU A 116 6.43 27.06 3.63
C GLU A 116 7.73 27.72 3.15
N LEU A 117 8.80 26.95 2.97
CA LEU A 117 10.09 27.45 2.50
C LEU A 117 10.01 27.94 1.05
N ARG A 118 9.29 27.19 0.20
CA ARG A 118 9.00 27.62 -1.17
C ARG A 118 8.21 28.92 -1.22
N ALA A 119 7.17 29.05 -0.38
CA ALA A 119 6.37 30.28 -0.30
C ALA A 119 7.20 31.49 0.20
N LYS A 120 8.26 31.27 0.98
CA LYS A 120 9.22 32.29 1.40
C LYS A 120 10.30 32.61 0.35
N GLY A 121 10.28 31.95 -0.81
CA GLY A 121 11.24 32.17 -1.89
C GLY A 121 12.62 31.56 -1.64
N VAL A 122 12.74 30.58 -0.74
CA VAL A 122 14.00 29.85 -0.53
C VAL A 122 14.34 29.07 -1.79
N PRO A 123 15.49 29.31 -2.46
CA PRO A 123 15.85 28.60 -3.67
C PRO A 123 16.13 27.11 -3.40
N LYS A 124 15.97 26.25 -4.43
CA LYS A 124 16.09 24.78 -4.29
C LYS A 124 17.46 24.37 -3.74
N GLU A 125 18.51 25.09 -4.15
CA GLU A 125 19.90 24.87 -3.77
C GLU A 125 20.13 25.09 -2.26
N SER A 126 19.30 25.92 -1.62
CA SER A 126 19.35 26.21 -0.19
C SER A 126 18.24 25.50 0.60
N LEU A 127 17.44 24.64 -0.07
CA LEU A 127 16.29 24.00 0.57
C LEU A 127 16.71 23.13 1.74
N LEU A 128 17.71 22.27 1.57
CA LEU A 128 18.10 21.30 2.59
C LEU A 128 18.62 22.02 3.86
N ASP A 129 19.51 23.00 3.68
CA ASP A 129 20.04 23.80 4.79
C ASP A 129 18.91 24.52 5.54
N ALA A 130 18.01 25.18 4.81
CA ALA A 130 16.88 25.87 5.41
C ALA A 130 15.91 24.92 6.12
N TYR A 131 15.64 23.76 5.53
CA TYR A 131 14.75 22.74 6.07
C TYR A 131 15.31 22.17 7.39
N PHE A 132 16.57 21.75 7.41
CA PHE A 132 17.19 21.18 8.60
C PHE A 132 17.57 22.20 9.67
N SER A 133 17.58 23.50 9.36
CA SER A 133 17.71 24.57 10.37
C SER A 133 16.50 24.69 11.30
N VAL A 134 15.35 24.12 10.92
CA VAL A 134 14.12 24.17 11.72
C VAL A 134 14.14 23.08 12.79
N ASP A 135 13.92 23.49 14.04
CA ASP A 135 13.67 22.56 15.14
C ASP A 135 12.22 22.07 15.12
N VAL A 136 12.01 20.91 14.50
CA VAL A 136 10.69 20.28 14.35
C VAL A 136 10.14 19.84 15.71
N THR A 137 11.02 19.46 16.65
CA THR A 137 10.62 19.01 17.98
C THR A 137 10.05 20.14 18.85
N LYS A 138 10.50 21.38 18.62
CA LYS A 138 9.90 22.58 19.23
C LYS A 138 8.60 23.01 18.56
N ARG A 139 8.44 22.76 17.26
CA ARG A 139 7.24 23.11 16.50
C ARG A 139 6.06 22.21 16.83
N PHE A 140 6.31 20.94 17.17
CA PHE A 140 5.27 19.95 17.41
C PHE A 140 5.45 19.24 18.76
N PRO A 141 4.41 19.15 19.60
CA PRO A 141 4.48 18.39 20.85
C PRO A 141 4.35 16.89 20.56
N LEU A 142 5.44 16.25 20.09
CA LEU A 142 5.45 14.89 19.52
C LEU A 142 4.86 13.83 20.47
N GLU A 143 5.27 13.84 21.74
CA GLU A 143 4.72 12.90 22.74
C GLU A 143 3.22 13.12 23.01
N ARG A 144 2.76 14.36 22.97
CA ARG A 144 1.33 14.65 23.07
C ARG A 144 0.58 14.14 21.84
N LEU A 145 1.15 14.30 20.64
CA LEU A 145 0.57 13.78 19.40
C LEU A 145 0.47 12.26 19.45
N ARG A 146 1.52 11.57 19.91
CA ARG A 146 1.51 10.11 20.09
C ARG A 146 0.39 9.67 21.03
N ARG A 147 0.27 10.27 22.22
CA ARG A 147 -0.81 9.96 23.18
C ARG A 147 -2.22 10.19 22.63
N ILE A 148 -2.40 11.26 21.83
CA ILE A 148 -3.69 11.53 21.18
C ILE A 148 -4.01 10.46 20.12
N ASN A 149 -3.01 10.04 19.33
CA ASN A 149 -3.20 8.98 18.34
C ASN A 149 -3.50 7.63 19.00
N GLU A 150 -2.81 7.30 20.08
CA GLU A 150 -3.09 6.11 20.89
C GLU A 150 -4.52 6.10 21.41
N ALA A 151 -4.95 7.18 22.06
CA ALA A 151 -6.31 7.28 22.59
C ALA A 151 -7.37 7.11 21.49
N LYS A 152 -7.15 7.73 20.33
CA LYS A 152 -8.06 7.58 19.17
C LYS A 152 -8.07 6.17 18.61
N ALA A 153 -6.90 5.54 18.46
CA ALA A 153 -6.80 4.18 17.95
C ALA A 153 -7.45 3.18 18.90
N ARG A 154 -7.20 3.28 20.21
CA ARG A 154 -7.85 2.45 21.24
C ARG A 154 -9.38 2.62 21.26
N GLN A 155 -9.88 3.82 21.01
CA GLN A 155 -11.33 4.03 20.86
C GLN A 155 -11.87 3.33 19.61
N ILE A 156 -11.15 3.36 18.48
CA ILE A 156 -11.57 2.64 17.26
C ILE A 156 -11.49 1.12 17.46
N ASP A 157 -10.44 0.63 18.11
CA ASP A 157 -10.28 -0.78 18.47
C ASP A 157 -11.48 -1.25 19.32
N ALA A 158 -11.94 -0.44 20.28
CA ALA A 158 -13.11 -0.76 21.11
C ALA A 158 -14.44 -0.79 20.34
N LEU A 159 -14.51 -0.18 19.14
CA LEU A 159 -15.67 -0.23 18.24
C LEU A 159 -15.57 -1.38 17.22
N SER A 160 -14.47 -2.12 17.22
CA SER A 160 -14.15 -3.15 16.23
C SER A 160 -14.16 -4.54 16.85
N ASP A 161 -14.30 -5.58 16.02
CA ASP A 161 -14.31 -6.97 16.47
C ASP A 161 -12.92 -7.52 16.79
N PHE A 162 -11.86 -6.76 16.48
CA PHE A 162 -10.48 -7.02 16.84
C PHE A 162 -9.68 -5.72 16.88
N PRO A 163 -8.67 -5.60 17.77
CA PRO A 163 -7.80 -4.44 17.85
C PRO A 163 -6.64 -4.52 16.85
N ILE A 164 -6.05 -3.37 16.49
CA ILE A 164 -4.79 -3.33 15.72
C ILE A 164 -3.72 -2.42 16.33
N TRP A 165 -4.03 -1.66 17.39
CA TRP A 165 -3.09 -0.66 17.91
C TRP A 165 -1.72 -1.23 18.28
N ASP A 166 -1.70 -2.40 18.93
CA ASP A 166 -0.46 -3.01 19.40
C ASP A 166 0.40 -3.46 18.20
N GLN A 167 -0.21 -3.99 17.15
CA GLN A 167 0.44 -4.32 15.88
C GLN A 167 0.95 -3.07 15.16
N MET A 168 0.28 -1.93 15.32
CA MET A 168 0.74 -0.65 14.78
C MET A 168 2.01 -0.12 15.47
N GLN A 169 2.39 -0.63 16.65
CA GLN A 169 3.62 -0.21 17.33
C GLN A 169 4.88 -0.95 16.86
N VAL A 170 4.73 -2.02 16.06
CA VAL A 170 5.86 -2.89 15.68
C VAL A 170 6.52 -2.39 14.40
N GLY A 171 7.78 -1.94 14.51
CA GLY A 171 8.60 -1.51 13.37
C GLY A 171 7.88 -0.49 12.48
N GLN A 172 8.08 -0.60 11.16
CA GLN A 172 7.34 0.19 10.17
C GLN A 172 6.00 -0.46 9.82
N SER A 173 5.03 -0.43 10.73
CA SER A 173 3.68 -0.97 10.51
C SER A 173 2.85 -0.17 9.49
N MET A 174 3.21 1.09 9.27
CA MET A 174 2.52 2.05 8.41
C MET A 174 3.47 2.63 7.37
N ARG A 175 3.07 2.64 6.10
CA ARG A 175 3.82 3.26 4.99
C ARG A 175 3.57 4.75 4.90
N THR A 176 2.33 5.16 5.11
CA THR A 176 1.91 6.56 5.30
C THR A 176 0.91 6.60 6.43
N ALA A 177 0.46 7.79 6.80
CA ALA A 177 -0.44 7.95 7.93
C ALA A 177 -1.76 7.15 7.86
N ASN A 178 -2.24 6.74 6.68
CA ASN A 178 -3.43 5.90 6.50
C ASN A 178 -3.21 4.63 5.67
N HIS A 179 -1.96 4.28 5.34
CA HIS A 179 -1.65 3.09 4.54
C HIS A 179 -0.85 2.09 5.39
N PRO A 180 -1.47 1.00 5.89
CA PRO A 180 -0.74 -0.08 6.54
C PRO A 180 0.28 -0.73 5.59
N ASN A 181 1.34 -1.28 6.16
CA ASN A 181 2.28 -2.11 5.44
C ASN A 181 1.67 -3.50 5.12
N GLY A 182 2.44 -4.36 4.46
CA GLY A 182 2.00 -5.73 4.14
C GLY A 182 1.67 -6.54 5.40
N PRO A 183 2.59 -6.68 6.38
CA PRO A 183 2.33 -7.41 7.62
C PRO A 183 1.07 -6.99 8.38
N LEU A 184 0.84 -5.70 8.59
CA LEU A 184 -0.34 -5.19 9.29
C LEU A 184 -1.62 -5.47 8.47
N LEU A 185 -1.58 -5.26 7.15
CA LEU A 185 -2.71 -5.59 6.28
C LEU A 185 -3.01 -7.09 6.28
N SER A 186 -1.97 -7.94 6.29
CA SER A 186 -2.10 -9.40 6.39
C SER A 186 -2.79 -9.80 7.68
N TYR A 187 -2.35 -9.24 8.81
CA TYR A 187 -2.99 -9.45 10.12
C TYR A 187 -4.48 -9.05 10.09
N MET A 188 -4.79 -7.86 9.59
CA MET A 188 -6.17 -7.38 9.48
C MET A 188 -7.04 -8.32 8.63
N VAL A 189 -6.53 -8.79 7.49
CA VAL A 189 -7.25 -9.71 6.61
C VAL A 189 -7.43 -11.08 7.26
N ALA A 190 -6.41 -11.60 7.93
CA ALA A 190 -6.50 -12.87 8.65
C ALA A 190 -7.61 -12.84 9.72
N GLN A 191 -7.71 -11.74 10.48
CA GLN A 191 -8.78 -11.53 11.47
C GLN A 191 -10.17 -11.43 10.83
N ILE A 192 -10.28 -10.84 9.64
CA ILE A 192 -11.54 -10.81 8.89
C ILE A 192 -11.90 -12.23 8.42
N ILE A 193 -10.96 -12.98 7.86
CA ILE A 193 -11.17 -14.34 7.33
C ILE A 193 -11.64 -15.30 8.43
N GLU A 194 -11.09 -15.20 9.65
CA GLU A 194 -11.54 -15.97 10.82
C GLU A 194 -13.03 -15.79 11.14
N ARG A 195 -13.60 -14.65 10.73
CA ARG A 195 -14.99 -14.28 10.99
C ARG A 195 -15.88 -14.45 9.76
N LEU A 196 -15.32 -14.87 8.62
CA LEU A 196 -16.09 -15.18 7.42
C LEU A 196 -16.68 -16.59 7.50
N PRO A 197 -17.86 -16.83 6.88
CA PRO A 197 -18.49 -18.14 6.85
C PRO A 197 -17.85 -19.08 5.81
N LEU A 198 -16.53 -19.30 5.92
CA LEU A 198 -15.72 -20.18 5.05
C LEU A 198 -15.62 -21.60 5.62
N ALA A 199 -15.45 -22.58 4.74
CA ALA A 199 -15.26 -23.96 5.11
C ALA A 199 -13.81 -24.24 5.54
N ASP A 200 -12.84 -23.65 4.85
CA ASP A 200 -11.41 -23.80 5.16
C ASP A 200 -10.76 -22.43 5.42
N VAL A 201 -10.85 -21.99 6.68
CA VAL A 201 -10.28 -20.73 7.15
C VAL A 201 -8.76 -20.70 6.99
N ALA A 202 -8.08 -21.82 7.24
CA ALA A 202 -6.62 -21.89 7.21
C ALA A 202 -6.09 -21.73 5.77
N ALA A 203 -6.66 -22.47 4.81
CA ALA A 203 -6.30 -22.33 3.41
C ALA A 203 -6.61 -20.92 2.88
N ALA A 204 -7.72 -20.32 3.32
CA ALA A 204 -8.07 -18.95 2.95
C ALA A 204 -7.05 -17.92 3.49
N GLN A 205 -6.57 -18.08 4.73
CA GLN A 205 -5.54 -17.21 5.30
C GLN A 205 -4.19 -17.35 4.58
N GLU A 206 -3.79 -18.57 4.23
CA GLU A 206 -2.56 -18.84 3.48
C GLU A 206 -2.59 -18.15 2.10
N GLU A 207 -3.67 -18.35 1.34
CA GLU A 207 -3.84 -17.70 0.05
C GLU A 207 -3.90 -16.17 0.20
N ALA A 208 -4.60 -15.65 1.22
CA ALA A 208 -4.65 -14.21 1.45
C ALA A 208 -3.27 -13.62 1.71
N ALA A 209 -2.45 -14.27 2.57
CA ALA A 209 -1.10 -13.83 2.89
C ALA A 209 -0.21 -13.76 1.63
N ALA A 210 -0.33 -14.73 0.72
CA ALA A 210 0.38 -14.74 -0.55
C ALA A 210 -0.01 -13.58 -1.50
N ARG A 211 -1.17 -12.95 -1.28
CA ARG A 211 -1.78 -11.95 -2.18
C ARG A 211 -1.73 -10.52 -1.66
N VAL A 212 -1.29 -10.31 -0.42
CA VAL A 212 -1.17 -8.97 0.19
C VAL A 212 -0.32 -8.03 -0.66
N THR A 213 0.73 -8.54 -1.32
CA THR A 213 1.62 -7.76 -2.19
C THR A 213 1.02 -7.45 -3.56
N ASP A 214 0.06 -8.25 -4.04
CA ASP A 214 -0.62 -8.08 -5.33
C ASP A 214 -1.71 -7.01 -5.29
N TYR A 215 -2.43 -6.91 -4.16
CA TYR A 215 -3.61 -6.07 -4.00
C TYR A 215 -3.48 -5.01 -2.89
N GLY A 216 -2.27 -4.86 -2.33
CA GLY A 216 -1.97 -3.88 -1.30
C GLY A 216 -2.20 -2.44 -1.76
N ILE A 217 -2.33 -1.53 -0.79
CA ILE A 217 -2.42 -0.10 -1.06
C ILE A 217 -1.08 0.34 -1.70
N GLN A 218 -1.15 1.25 -2.69
CA GLN A 218 0.00 1.67 -3.50
C GLN A 218 1.30 1.79 -2.68
N PRO A 219 2.42 1.25 -3.18
CA PRO A 219 3.70 1.21 -2.46
C PRO A 219 4.35 2.60 -2.45
N VAL A 220 3.77 3.50 -1.67
CA VAL A 220 4.28 4.83 -1.42
C VAL A 220 4.54 4.95 0.06
N GLU A 221 5.72 5.43 0.40
CA GLU A 221 6.15 5.65 1.77
C GLU A 221 6.32 7.14 2.05
N ALA A 222 5.84 7.54 3.21
CA ALA A 222 6.11 8.84 3.78
C ALA A 222 7.36 8.72 4.67
N PRO A 223 8.43 9.46 4.40
CA PRO A 223 9.61 9.45 5.23
C PRO A 223 9.32 10.14 6.55
N VAL A 224 9.95 9.63 7.62
CA VAL A 224 9.91 10.26 8.93
C VAL A 224 11.07 11.24 9.02
N HIS A 225 10.80 12.46 9.49
CA HIS A 225 11.84 13.46 9.70
C HIS A 225 12.88 12.95 10.72
N PRO A 226 14.20 13.11 10.49
CA PRO A 226 15.24 12.58 11.42
C PRO A 226 15.04 13.00 12.88
N GLN A 227 14.84 14.29 13.15
CA GLN A 227 14.53 14.77 14.51
C GLN A 227 13.26 14.14 15.14
N VAL A 228 12.26 13.77 14.33
CA VAL A 228 11.04 13.10 14.80
C VAL A 228 11.33 11.63 15.10
N ALA A 229 12.12 10.96 14.24
CA ALA A 229 12.56 9.59 14.45
C ALA A 229 13.37 9.48 15.75
N ASP A 230 14.31 10.40 15.98
CA ASP A 230 15.12 10.45 17.21
C ASP A 230 14.26 10.72 18.44
N ALA A 231 13.41 11.74 18.41
CA ALA A 231 12.58 12.13 19.56
C ALA A 231 11.58 11.04 19.99
N LEU A 232 11.13 10.21 19.05
CA LEU A 232 10.16 9.14 19.30
C LEU A 232 10.80 7.73 19.39
N GLY A 233 12.12 7.61 19.19
CA GLY A 233 12.82 6.33 19.19
C GLY A 233 12.42 5.39 18.04
N LEU A 234 12.13 5.94 16.85
CA LEU A 234 11.71 5.17 15.68
C LEU A 234 12.91 4.65 14.88
N GLU A 235 13.59 3.62 15.39
CA GLU A 235 14.80 3.07 14.78
C GLU A 235 14.59 2.59 13.33
N TRP A 236 13.42 2.04 13.01
CA TRP A 236 13.08 1.57 11.65
C TRP A 236 13.07 2.66 10.58
N ALA A 237 13.05 3.94 11.00
CA ALA A 237 12.95 5.09 10.12
C ALA A 237 14.31 5.74 9.80
N LYS A 238 15.40 5.32 10.47
CA LYS A 238 16.71 5.93 10.31
C LYS A 238 17.45 5.37 9.08
N GLU A 239 18.30 6.22 8.50
CA GLU A 239 19.33 5.85 7.50
C GLU A 239 18.87 4.90 6.39
N ARG A 240 17.71 5.19 5.79
CA ARG A 240 17.13 4.38 4.72
C ARG A 240 16.58 5.20 3.58
N LYS A 241 16.35 4.51 2.48
CA LYS A 241 15.57 5.01 1.35
C LYS A 241 14.10 4.68 1.53
N TRP A 242 13.26 5.47 0.87
CA TRP A 242 11.81 5.45 0.97
C TRP A 242 11.21 5.33 -0.42
N THR A 243 10.23 4.43 -0.60
CA THR A 243 9.58 4.28 -1.89
C THR A 243 8.75 5.51 -2.23
N PHE A 244 9.09 6.21 -3.30
CA PHE A 244 8.42 7.41 -3.77
C PHE A 244 7.68 7.16 -5.07
N TRP A 245 6.37 7.41 -5.07
CA TRP A 245 5.52 7.52 -6.25
C TRP A 245 5.71 6.45 -7.34
N LEU A 246 5.90 5.19 -6.92
CA LEU A 246 6.14 4.03 -7.79
C LEU A 246 7.42 4.12 -8.67
N GLU A 247 8.24 5.16 -8.48
CA GLU A 247 9.44 5.44 -9.27
C GLU A 247 10.67 4.76 -8.70
N GLY A 248 10.66 4.41 -7.42
CA GLY A 248 11.77 3.72 -6.76
C GLY A 248 11.99 4.26 -5.36
N ASP A 249 13.17 3.97 -4.82
CA ASP A 249 13.53 4.33 -3.45
C ASP A 249 14.52 5.50 -3.44
N PHE A 250 14.21 6.51 -2.64
CA PHE A 250 15.00 7.74 -2.53
C PHE A 250 15.36 8.04 -1.09
N THR A 251 16.50 8.70 -0.89
CA THR A 251 16.87 9.28 0.40
C THR A 251 15.86 10.36 0.83
N PHE A 252 15.90 10.74 2.11
CA PHE A 252 15.04 11.79 2.65
C PHE A 252 15.21 13.11 1.87
N GLU A 253 16.46 13.49 1.64
CA GLU A 253 16.91 14.71 0.97
C GLU A 253 16.48 14.72 -0.51
N GLU A 254 16.74 13.63 -1.23
CA GLU A 254 16.31 13.46 -2.62
C GLU A 254 14.79 13.61 -2.77
N ARG A 255 14.02 13.15 -1.79
CA ARG A 255 12.57 13.28 -1.79
C ARG A 255 12.12 14.71 -1.50
N LEU A 256 12.77 15.43 -0.58
CA LEU A 256 12.47 16.85 -0.35
C LEU A 256 12.71 17.69 -1.61
N LEU A 257 13.84 17.46 -2.29
CA LEU A 257 14.17 18.16 -3.54
C LEU A 257 13.15 17.89 -4.64
N ARG A 258 12.61 16.66 -4.73
CA ARG A 258 11.53 16.29 -5.66
C ARG A 258 10.19 16.91 -5.30
N LEU A 259 9.86 17.01 -4.01
CA LEU A 259 8.63 17.69 -3.57
C LEU A 259 8.69 19.19 -3.82
N TYR A 260 9.87 19.80 -3.73
CA TYR A 260 10.04 21.23 -3.92
C TYR A 260 9.65 21.68 -5.34
N ASP A 261 10.17 20.97 -6.34
CA ASP A 261 9.87 21.21 -7.75
C ASP A 261 8.76 20.31 -8.31
N MET A 262 8.16 19.45 -7.50
CA MET A 262 7.15 18.48 -7.92
C MET A 262 7.65 17.64 -9.11
N SER A 263 8.93 17.25 -9.11
CA SER A 263 9.52 16.44 -10.17
C SER A 263 9.15 14.97 -10.03
N TYR A 264 8.80 14.37 -11.16
CA TYR A 264 8.44 12.97 -11.32
C TYR A 264 8.98 12.45 -12.66
N ASN A 265 9.01 11.14 -12.84
CA ASN A 265 9.45 10.51 -14.07
C ASN A 265 8.32 10.55 -15.12
N GLU A 266 8.41 11.46 -16.09
CA GLU A 266 7.38 11.67 -17.11
C GLU A 266 7.15 10.42 -17.97
N ALA A 267 8.23 9.77 -18.41
CA ALA A 267 8.15 8.55 -19.21
C ALA A 267 7.43 7.42 -18.46
N PHE A 268 7.66 7.30 -17.16
CA PHE A 268 6.99 6.32 -16.32
C PHE A 268 5.49 6.64 -16.18
N GLN A 269 5.11 7.90 -15.96
CA GLN A 269 3.69 8.27 -15.89
C GLN A 269 2.98 8.04 -17.24
N GLU A 270 3.60 8.44 -18.34
CA GLU A 270 3.07 8.21 -19.68
C GLU A 270 2.87 6.70 -19.95
N GLY A 271 3.85 5.87 -19.57
CA GLY A 271 3.75 4.42 -19.65
C GLY A 271 2.56 3.88 -18.83
N ARG A 272 2.33 4.41 -17.63
CA ARG A 272 1.19 4.01 -16.79
C ARG A 272 -0.15 4.37 -17.41
N ASP A 273 -0.29 5.57 -17.95
CA ASP A 273 -1.52 6.02 -18.61
C ASP A 273 -1.84 5.16 -19.83
N LYS A 274 -0.82 4.65 -20.51
CA LYS A 274 -0.93 3.77 -21.68
C LYS A 274 -0.93 2.28 -21.34
N LEU A 275 -0.79 1.87 -20.08
CA LEU A 275 -0.55 0.46 -19.69
C LEU A 275 -1.63 -0.50 -20.22
N ALA A 276 -2.89 -0.05 -20.30
CA ALA A 276 -3.99 -0.85 -20.84
C ALA A 276 -3.79 -1.21 -22.32
N LYS A 277 -3.03 -0.41 -23.06
CA LYS A 277 -2.81 -0.53 -24.50
C LYS A 277 -1.55 -1.33 -24.88
N GLY A 278 -0.85 -1.93 -23.91
CA GLY A 278 0.27 -2.85 -24.14
C GLY A 278 1.45 -2.22 -24.89
N GLU A 279 1.41 -2.25 -26.23
CA GLU A 279 2.49 -1.81 -27.12
C GLU A 279 2.80 -0.32 -26.97
N GLU A 280 1.78 0.54 -26.86
CA GLU A 280 1.99 1.99 -26.70
C GLU A 280 2.74 2.36 -25.40
N ALA A 281 2.68 1.51 -24.38
CA ALA A 281 3.32 1.76 -23.09
C ALA A 281 4.80 1.30 -23.06
N ILE A 282 5.20 0.39 -23.95
CA ILE A 282 6.52 -0.22 -23.95
C ILE A 282 7.62 0.83 -24.11
N HIS A 283 7.47 1.76 -25.07
CA HIS A 283 8.49 2.77 -25.32
C HIS A 283 8.72 3.68 -24.10
N SER A 284 7.65 4.16 -23.48
CA SER A 284 7.74 5.03 -22.31
C SER A 284 8.31 4.28 -21.10
N PHE A 285 7.96 3.00 -20.90
CA PHE A 285 8.58 2.19 -19.85
C PHE A 285 10.04 1.83 -20.11
N GLU A 286 10.42 1.64 -21.37
CA GLU A 286 11.82 1.43 -21.74
C GLU A 286 12.66 2.67 -21.39
N GLN A 287 12.18 3.87 -21.74
CA GLN A 287 12.81 5.14 -21.36
C GLN A 287 12.90 5.30 -19.85
N ALA A 288 11.78 5.12 -19.14
CA ALA A 288 11.75 5.16 -17.68
C ALA A 288 12.76 4.19 -17.03
N SER A 289 12.92 2.99 -17.60
CA SER A 289 13.85 1.97 -17.08
C SER A 289 15.32 2.35 -17.28
N ARG A 290 15.64 3.25 -18.23
CA ARG A 290 17.00 3.80 -18.41
C ARG A 290 17.27 4.93 -17.42
N GLU A 291 16.25 5.72 -17.10
CA GLU A 291 16.33 6.81 -16.13
C GLU A 291 16.36 6.30 -14.68
N LEU A 292 15.67 5.19 -14.42
CA LEU A 292 15.53 4.57 -13.11
C LEU A 292 15.94 3.07 -13.17
N PRO A 293 17.22 2.77 -13.44
CA PRO A 293 17.68 1.40 -13.70
C PRO A 293 17.51 0.45 -12.51
N ASP A 294 17.55 0.96 -11.29
CA ASP A 294 17.44 0.17 -10.07
C ASP A 294 15.99 0.11 -9.53
N SER A 295 15.03 0.68 -10.25
CA SER A 295 13.63 0.66 -9.83
C SER A 295 12.95 -0.64 -10.23
N ALA A 296 12.87 -1.58 -9.28
CA ALA A 296 12.13 -2.83 -9.46
C ALA A 296 10.67 -2.59 -9.91
N MET A 297 10.07 -1.47 -9.52
CA MET A 297 8.71 -1.13 -9.87
C MET A 297 8.54 -0.66 -11.31
N VAL A 298 9.45 0.20 -11.80
CA VAL A 298 9.51 0.57 -13.22
C VAL A 298 9.65 -0.69 -14.08
N HIS A 299 10.56 -1.59 -13.72
CA HIS A 299 10.72 -2.88 -14.41
C HIS A 299 9.46 -3.77 -14.30
N ALA A 300 8.75 -3.76 -13.17
CA ALA A 300 7.52 -4.55 -13.01
C ALA A 300 6.39 -4.07 -13.93
N PHE A 301 6.22 -2.74 -14.07
CA PHE A 301 5.28 -2.16 -15.02
C PHE A 301 5.72 -2.42 -16.47
N TYR A 302 7.02 -2.31 -16.75
CA TYR A 302 7.56 -2.62 -18.06
C TYR A 302 7.29 -4.07 -18.48
N ALA A 303 7.59 -5.04 -17.60
CA ALA A 303 7.28 -6.45 -17.81
C ALA A 303 5.77 -6.67 -18.02
N THR A 304 4.92 -5.95 -17.29
CA THR A 304 3.46 -6.03 -17.47
C THR A 304 3.00 -5.55 -18.84
N ALA A 305 3.57 -4.44 -19.34
CA ALA A 305 3.28 -3.94 -20.68
C ALA A 305 3.70 -4.95 -21.76
N LEU A 306 4.90 -5.52 -21.63
CA LEU A 306 5.41 -6.58 -22.54
C LEU A 306 4.51 -7.81 -22.54
N ILE A 307 4.04 -8.26 -21.36
CA ILE A 307 3.11 -9.39 -21.23
C ILE A 307 1.79 -9.11 -21.94
N LYS A 308 1.22 -7.90 -21.76
CA LYS A 308 -0.02 -7.48 -22.42
C LYS A 308 0.13 -7.42 -23.94
N ALA A 309 1.31 -7.07 -24.44
CA ALA A 309 1.67 -7.12 -25.86
C ALA A 309 2.00 -8.55 -26.36
N GLY A 310 2.03 -9.56 -25.49
CA GLY A 310 2.43 -10.93 -25.86
C GLY A 310 3.93 -11.13 -26.09
N ARG A 311 4.77 -10.15 -25.76
CA ARG A 311 6.24 -10.17 -25.93
C ARG A 311 6.91 -10.89 -24.75
N TRP A 312 6.60 -12.18 -24.61
CA TRP A 312 6.98 -12.98 -23.44
C TRP A 312 8.49 -13.15 -23.25
N SER A 313 9.29 -13.22 -24.33
CA SER A 313 10.74 -13.36 -24.22
C SER A 313 11.37 -12.16 -23.53
N GLU A 314 11.01 -10.95 -23.97
CA GLU A 314 11.51 -9.71 -23.38
C GLU A 314 10.95 -9.50 -21.97
N ALA A 315 9.69 -9.86 -21.74
CA ALA A 315 9.12 -9.84 -20.40
C ALA A 315 9.91 -10.73 -19.42
N ALA A 316 10.40 -11.88 -19.88
CA ALA A 316 11.25 -12.75 -19.09
C ALA A 316 12.60 -12.09 -18.78
N ASP A 317 13.23 -11.41 -19.74
CA ASP A 317 14.49 -10.68 -19.50
C ASP A 317 14.32 -9.57 -18.45
N VAL A 318 13.22 -8.80 -18.54
CA VAL A 318 12.90 -7.76 -17.56
C VAL A 318 12.60 -8.38 -16.19
N ARG A 319 11.86 -9.50 -16.12
CA ARG A 319 11.61 -10.22 -14.86
C ARG A 319 12.89 -10.77 -14.22
N GLY A 320 13.86 -11.19 -15.03
CA GLY A 320 15.18 -11.58 -14.54
C GLY A 320 15.92 -10.43 -13.86
N ARG A 321 15.77 -9.19 -14.35
CA ARG A 321 16.32 -8.00 -13.66
C ARG A 321 15.63 -7.74 -12.33
N ILE A 322 14.30 -7.82 -12.27
CA ILE A 322 13.54 -7.66 -11.03
C ILE A 322 14.00 -8.69 -9.99
N TRP A 323 14.18 -9.95 -10.38
CA TRP A 323 14.64 -10.99 -9.47
C TRP A 323 16.08 -10.78 -8.98
N LYS A 324 16.96 -10.18 -9.80
CA LYS A 324 18.30 -9.76 -9.35
C LYS A 324 18.26 -8.61 -8.33
N LEU A 325 17.32 -7.67 -8.50
CA LEU A 325 17.13 -6.56 -7.56
C LEU A 325 16.48 -7.01 -6.26
N ASP A 326 15.51 -7.91 -6.34
CA ASP A 326 14.77 -8.48 -5.21
C ASP A 326 14.56 -9.99 -5.43
N PRO A 327 15.43 -10.85 -4.86
CA PRO A 327 15.39 -12.29 -5.02
C PRO A 327 14.31 -12.98 -4.16
N SER A 328 13.12 -12.40 -4.07
CA SER A 328 11.98 -13.00 -3.36
C SER A 328 11.34 -14.18 -4.13
N ASP A 329 10.72 -15.11 -3.41
CA ASP A 329 9.98 -16.24 -3.99
C ASP A 329 8.87 -15.80 -4.96
N THR A 330 8.25 -14.65 -4.67
CA THR A 330 7.23 -14.04 -5.54
C THR A 330 7.84 -13.64 -6.88
N ASN A 331 8.98 -12.93 -6.86
CA ASN A 331 9.65 -12.52 -8.10
C ASN A 331 10.22 -13.71 -8.85
N ARG A 332 10.75 -14.72 -8.15
CA ARG A 332 11.20 -15.99 -8.72
C ARG A 332 10.07 -16.67 -9.49
N THR A 333 8.90 -16.84 -8.87
CA THR A 333 7.72 -17.48 -9.50
C THR A 333 7.24 -16.71 -10.73
N ARG A 334 7.22 -15.38 -10.66
CA ARG A 334 6.84 -14.52 -11.80
C ARG A 334 7.86 -14.61 -12.95
N TYR A 335 9.15 -14.67 -12.63
CA TYR A 335 10.21 -14.84 -13.63
C TYR A 335 10.13 -16.21 -14.31
N TRP A 336 10.01 -17.28 -13.51
CA TRP A 336 9.79 -18.64 -14.00
C TRP A 336 8.58 -18.74 -14.95
N THR A 337 7.46 -18.12 -14.56
CA THR A 337 6.24 -18.10 -15.37
C THR A 337 6.48 -17.41 -16.72
N ALA A 338 7.19 -16.28 -16.72
CA ALA A 338 7.52 -15.56 -17.95
C ALA A 338 8.43 -16.39 -18.87
N LEU A 339 9.45 -17.07 -18.33
CA LEU A 339 10.34 -17.96 -19.09
C LEU A 339 9.58 -19.10 -19.77
N ARG A 340 8.65 -19.75 -19.06
CA ARG A 340 7.82 -20.81 -19.65
C ARG A 340 6.93 -20.30 -20.77
N ARG A 341 6.32 -19.13 -20.59
CA ARG A 341 5.50 -18.51 -21.66
C ARG A 341 6.35 -18.07 -22.85
N ALA A 342 7.60 -17.71 -22.61
CA ALA A 342 8.60 -17.46 -23.65
C ALA A 342 9.17 -18.73 -24.30
N LYS A 343 8.75 -19.93 -23.85
CA LYS A 343 9.28 -21.24 -24.27
C LYS A 343 10.78 -21.44 -23.99
N ARG A 344 11.33 -20.72 -23.01
CA ARG A 344 12.71 -20.85 -22.53
C ARG A 344 12.76 -21.83 -21.35
N MET A 345 12.51 -23.11 -21.65
CA MET A 345 12.30 -24.16 -20.63
C MET A 345 13.55 -24.44 -19.80
N ASP A 346 14.73 -24.51 -20.43
CA ASP A 346 16.00 -24.79 -19.74
C ASP A 346 16.30 -23.74 -18.66
N GLU A 347 16.04 -22.46 -18.96
CA GLU A 347 16.19 -21.38 -18.00
C GLU A 347 15.13 -21.45 -16.91
N ALA A 348 13.89 -21.83 -17.24
CA ALA A 348 12.85 -22.01 -16.23
C ALA A 348 13.23 -23.13 -15.24
N ASP A 349 13.77 -24.23 -15.71
CA ASP A 349 14.21 -25.35 -14.87
C ASP A 349 15.39 -24.94 -13.97
N ALA A 350 16.32 -24.13 -14.50
CA ALA A 350 17.42 -23.56 -13.70
C ALA A 350 16.92 -22.65 -12.55
N ILE A 351 15.84 -21.89 -12.76
CA ILE A 351 15.25 -21.04 -11.70
C ILE A 351 14.68 -21.87 -10.55
N LEU A 352 14.14 -23.06 -10.84
CA LEU A 352 13.66 -23.98 -9.79
C LEU A 352 14.81 -24.69 -9.08
N ALA A 353 15.89 -25.02 -9.80
CA ALA A 353 17.06 -25.70 -9.26
C ALA A 353 17.88 -24.82 -8.31
N ALA A 354 17.85 -23.50 -8.46
CA ALA A 354 18.57 -22.55 -7.61
C ALA A 354 18.01 -22.40 -6.16
N ASN A 355 17.19 -23.35 -5.69
CA ASN A 355 16.56 -23.32 -4.38
C ASN A 355 17.47 -23.88 -3.28
N ASP A 356 18.58 -23.18 -3.03
CA ASP A 356 19.60 -23.57 -2.04
C ASP A 356 19.32 -22.84 -0.72
N GLY A 357 18.30 -23.26 0.02
CA GLY A 357 18.23 -23.10 1.48
C GLY A 357 18.12 -21.69 2.08
N SER A 358 17.70 -20.66 1.34
CA SER A 358 17.36 -19.38 1.98
C SER A 358 16.06 -19.53 2.78
N PRO A 359 16.04 -19.30 4.11
CA PRO A 359 14.82 -19.37 4.89
C PRO A 359 13.81 -18.40 4.29
N SER A 360 12.60 -18.89 4.03
CA SER A 360 11.47 -18.01 3.76
C SER A 360 11.46 -16.93 4.83
N GLN A 361 11.61 -15.66 4.46
CA GLN A 361 11.18 -14.57 5.33
C GLN A 361 9.64 -14.54 5.34
N THR A 362 9.04 -15.64 5.78
CA THR A 362 7.74 -15.61 6.42
C THR A 362 7.95 -14.80 7.70
N ASN A 363 7.53 -13.54 7.68
CA ASN A 363 7.34 -12.75 8.89
C ASN A 363 6.23 -13.41 9.71
N ALA A 364 6.56 -14.53 10.35
CA ALA A 364 5.80 -15.09 11.44
C ALA A 364 6.03 -14.18 12.64
N ILE A 365 5.06 -13.29 12.91
CA ILE A 365 4.92 -12.73 14.24
C ILE A 365 4.64 -13.95 15.13
N ALA A 366 5.55 -14.24 16.07
CA ALA A 366 5.34 -15.28 17.06
C ALA A 366 4.02 -14.99 17.82
N PRO A 367 3.20 -16.00 18.13
CA PRO A 367 2.07 -15.79 19.03
C PRO A 367 2.62 -15.34 20.38
N VAL A 368 2.24 -14.13 20.81
CA VAL A 368 2.43 -13.73 22.20
C VAL A 368 1.45 -14.56 23.02
N SER A 369 1.99 -15.31 23.98
CA SER A 369 1.26 -16.12 24.96
C SER A 369 0.24 -15.32 25.76
#